data_AF-A0AAW7XRE7-F1
#
_entry.id   AF-A0AAW7XRE7-F1
#
_cell.length_a   1.000
_cell.length_b   1.000
_cell.length_c   1.000
_cell.angle_alpha   90.00
_cell.angle_beta   90.00
_cell.angle_gamma   90.00
#
_symmetry.space_group_name_H-M   'P 1'
#
loop_
_entity.id
_entity.type
_entity.pdbx_description
1 polymer ?
#
loop_
_entity_poly.entity_id
_entity_poly.type
_entity_poly.pdbx_seq_one_letter_code
_entity_poly.pdbx_strand_id
1 'polypeptide(L)'
;MRTASIELASNLLHISKRFGYALNVRHTIRTLERAGASAVHLEDQKTPKRCGHFSGKEVVPLEEARSRIRAAVDARQDENLMIVARTDARATDGYIEALDRASACIEDGADITFVEAPQSVEEMQGIPSALNGTPQLVNLVVGGKPQF
;
A
#
# COMPACT_ATOMS: atom_id res chain seq x y z
N MET A 1 2.31 -11.84 18.46
CA MET A 1 2.22 -10.59 17.68
C MET A 1 0.76 -10.18 17.68
N ARG A 2 0.37 -9.09 18.37
CA ARG A 2 -1.00 -8.57 18.23
C ARG A 2 -1.03 -7.84 16.90
N THR A 3 -1.42 -8.53 15.83
CA THR A 3 -1.74 -7.87 14.56
C THR A 3 -2.97 -7.03 14.82
N ALA A 4 -2.77 -5.76 15.15
CA ALA A 4 -3.81 -4.78 14.96
C ALA A 4 -3.91 -4.62 13.44
N SER A 5 -4.73 -5.45 12.78
CA SER A 5 -5.29 -5.12 11.48
C SER A 5 -6.24 -3.96 11.73
N ILE A 6 -5.66 -2.80 11.98
CA ILE A 6 -6.41 -1.58 11.90
C ILE A 6 -6.55 -1.35 10.40
N GLU A 7 -7.61 -1.94 9.86
CA GLU A 7 -8.33 -1.43 8.72
C GLU A 7 -8.82 -0.04 9.13
N LEU A 8 -7.90 0.93 9.21
CA LEU A 8 -8.25 2.31 9.48
C LEU A 8 -8.89 2.80 8.21
N ALA A 9 -10.20 2.62 8.21
CA ALA A 9 -11.19 3.29 7.43
C ALA A 9 -10.70 3.65 6.03
N SER A 10 -11.26 2.95 5.06
CA SER A 10 -11.55 3.50 3.73
C SER A 10 -12.36 4.82 3.76
N ASN A 11 -12.55 5.47 4.93
CA ASN A 11 -13.23 6.74 5.18
C ASN A 11 -12.65 7.52 6.40
N LEU A 12 -11.48 8.16 6.28
CA LEU A 12 -10.99 9.30 7.12
C LEU A 12 -9.59 9.65 6.58
N LEU A 13 -9.30 10.73 5.84
CA LEU A 13 -9.62 12.14 6.01
C LEU A 13 -9.58 12.77 4.61
N HIS A 14 -10.52 13.67 4.28
CA HIS A 14 -10.38 14.52 3.08
C HIS A 14 -9.19 15.46 3.28
N ILE A 15 -8.13 15.28 2.51
CA ILE A 15 -6.95 16.15 2.57
C ILE A 15 -6.87 16.93 1.27
N SER A 16 -7.38 18.15 1.32
CA SER A 16 -7.22 19.11 0.23
C SER A 16 -5.73 19.25 -0.11
N LYS A 17 -5.41 19.39 -1.40
CA LYS A 17 -4.06 19.66 -1.96
C LYS A 17 -3.34 20.87 -1.33
N ARG A 18 -3.96 21.57 -0.37
CA ARG A 18 -3.52 22.86 0.16
C ARG A 18 -2.54 22.76 1.34
N PHE A 19 -2.36 21.57 1.95
CA PHE A 19 -1.46 21.38 3.12
C PHE A 19 -0.42 20.24 3.02
N GLY A 20 -0.21 19.67 1.83
CA GLY A 20 0.87 18.71 1.58
C GLY A 20 0.60 17.30 2.08
N TYR A 21 0.59 16.31 1.18
CA TYR A 21 0.39 14.90 1.51
C TYR A 21 1.41 14.39 2.54
N ALA A 22 2.67 14.82 2.45
CA ALA A 22 3.75 14.39 3.35
C ALA A 22 3.53 14.75 4.83
N LEU A 23 3.01 15.96 5.13
CA LEU A 23 2.77 16.37 6.52
C LEU A 23 1.70 15.50 7.18
N ASN A 24 0.67 15.13 6.42
CA ASN A 24 -0.40 14.29 6.91
C ASN A 24 0.05 12.84 7.08
N VAL A 25 0.79 12.29 6.12
CA VAL A 25 1.43 10.97 6.27
C VAL A 25 2.26 10.94 7.55
N ARG A 26 3.11 11.94 7.77
CA ARG A 26 3.95 12.03 8.96
C ARG A 26 3.16 12.10 10.26
N HIS A 27 2.07 12.87 10.29
CA HIS A 27 1.20 12.94 11.46
C HIS A 27 0.51 11.59 11.73
N THR A 28 0.01 10.93 10.67
CA THR A 28 -0.66 9.63 10.75
C THR A 28 0.29 8.56 11.27
N ILE A 29 1.49 8.42 10.69
CA ILE A 29 2.47 7.42 11.11
C ILE A 29 2.78 7.56 12.59
N ARG A 30 3.13 8.77 13.06
CA ARG A 30 3.45 9.01 14.48
C ARG A 30 2.27 8.73 15.40
N THR A 31 1.05 9.05 14.95
CA THR A 31 -0.15 8.78 15.74
C THR A 31 -0.41 7.28 15.88
N LEU A 32 -0.31 6.52 14.79
CA LEU A 32 -0.53 5.07 14.80
C LEU A 32 0.56 4.32 15.54
N GLU A 33 1.81 4.74 15.35
CA GLU A 33 2.96 4.20 16.09
C GLU A 33 2.78 4.39 17.61
N ARG A 34 2.43 5.61 18.06
CA ARG A 34 2.12 5.88 19.48
C ARG A 34 0.93 5.11 20.01
N ALA A 35 -0.03 4.76 19.14
CA ALA A 35 -1.16 3.91 19.49
C ALA A 35 -0.79 2.41 19.53
N GLY A 36 0.45 2.04 19.22
CA GLY A 36 0.96 0.67 19.28
C GLY A 36 0.73 -0.15 18.01
N ALA A 37 0.54 0.50 16.85
CA ALA A 37 0.50 -0.21 15.58
C ALA A 37 1.85 -0.91 15.30
N SER A 38 1.80 -2.14 14.79
CA SER A 38 2.99 -2.89 14.36
C SER A 38 3.25 -2.77 12.85
N ALA A 39 2.25 -2.36 12.08
CA ALA A 39 2.37 -2.13 10.65
C ALA A 39 1.38 -1.06 10.19
N VAL A 40 1.74 -0.31 9.14
CA VAL A 40 0.86 0.62 8.43
C VAL A 40 1.03 0.40 6.93
N HIS A 41 -0.07 0.28 6.20
CA HIS A 41 -0.03 0.21 4.74
C HIS A 41 -0.46 1.52 4.09
N LEU A 42 0.27 1.96 3.06
CA LEU A 42 -0.07 3.11 2.23
C LEU A 42 -0.40 2.63 0.82
N GLU A 43 -1.47 3.17 0.24
CA GLU A 43 -1.91 2.81 -1.11
C GLU A 43 -1.71 3.93 -2.13
N ASP A 44 -1.65 3.54 -3.40
CA ASP A 44 -1.51 4.43 -4.55
C ASP A 44 -2.85 4.81 -5.22
N GLN A 45 -4.01 4.45 -4.64
CA GLN A 45 -5.28 4.91 -5.20
C GLN A 45 -5.43 6.43 -5.10
N LYS A 46 -6.08 7.00 -6.12
CA LYS A 46 -6.57 8.37 -6.14
C LYS A 46 -7.79 8.48 -5.22
N THR A 47 -7.90 9.59 -4.51
CA THR A 47 -9.03 9.88 -3.64
C THR A 47 -10.21 10.45 -4.44
N PRO A 48 -11.48 10.06 -4.14
CA PRO A 48 -11.90 9.08 -3.13
C PRO A 48 -11.60 7.63 -3.54
N LYS A 49 -11.15 6.82 -2.56
CA LYS A 49 -10.82 5.40 -2.74
C LYS A 49 -12.03 4.63 -3.24
N ARG A 50 -11.80 3.65 -4.13
CA ARG A 50 -12.78 2.61 -4.44
C ARG A 50 -12.32 1.27 -3.88
N CYS A 51 -13.27 0.46 -3.43
CA CYS A 51 -12.98 -0.88 -2.91
C CYS A 51 -12.27 -1.73 -3.98
N GLY A 52 -11.36 -2.60 -3.53
CA GLY A 52 -10.46 -3.44 -4.33
C GLY A 52 -11.14 -4.25 -5.45
N HIS A 53 -12.45 -4.51 -5.32
CA HIS A 53 -13.22 -5.38 -6.22
C HIS A 53 -14.10 -4.64 -7.23
N PHE A 54 -14.22 -3.30 -7.15
CA PHE A 54 -15.06 -2.51 -8.05
C PHE A 54 -14.26 -1.96 -9.25
N SER A 55 -14.93 -1.81 -10.40
CA SER A 55 -14.35 -1.21 -11.60
C SER A 55 -14.19 0.32 -11.48
N GLY A 56 -13.24 0.88 -12.24
CA GLY A 56 -12.97 2.32 -12.27
C GLY A 56 -12.10 2.82 -11.12
N LYS A 57 -11.16 1.99 -10.64
CA LYS A 57 -10.05 2.47 -9.82
C LYS A 57 -9.19 3.41 -10.67
N GLU A 58 -8.57 4.37 -10.00
CA GLU A 58 -7.50 5.19 -10.57
C GLU A 58 -6.38 5.20 -9.56
N VAL A 59 -5.14 5.03 -10.02
CA VAL A 59 -3.94 5.21 -9.20
C VAL A 59 -3.32 6.57 -9.46
N VAL A 60 -2.62 7.10 -8.47
CA VAL A 60 -1.84 8.33 -8.59
C VAL A 60 -0.56 8.08 -9.41
N PRO A 61 0.09 9.13 -9.93
CA PRO A 61 1.41 8.99 -10.55
C PRO A 61 2.40 8.30 -9.59
N LEU A 62 3.31 7.48 -10.14
CA LEU A 62 4.28 6.72 -9.34
C LEU A 62 5.04 7.61 -8.34
N GLU A 63 5.51 8.79 -8.75
CA GLU A 63 6.22 9.70 -7.85
C GLU A 63 5.39 10.18 -6.67
N GLU A 64 4.06 10.30 -6.84
CA GLU A 64 3.19 10.64 -5.72
C GLU A 64 3.10 9.46 -4.73
N ALA A 65 2.95 8.22 -5.22
CA ALA A 65 2.97 7.02 -4.38
C ALA A 65 4.30 6.87 -3.62
N ARG A 66 5.43 6.99 -4.35
CA ARG A 66 6.79 7.01 -3.81
C ARG A 66 6.97 8.06 -2.71
N SER A 67 6.50 9.29 -2.95
CA SER A 67 6.58 10.36 -1.96
C SER A 67 5.86 10.05 -0.65
N ARG A 68 4.76 9.28 -0.70
CA ARG A 68 4.04 8.83 0.50
C ARG A 68 4.86 7.80 1.28
N ILE A 69 5.51 6.85 0.61
CA ILE A 69 6.40 5.88 1.24
C ILE A 69 7.58 6.60 1.90
N ARG A 70 8.29 7.47 1.16
CA ARG A 70 9.41 8.25 1.72
C ARG A 70 8.98 9.07 2.95
N ALA A 71 7.81 9.70 2.91
CA ALA A 71 7.29 10.45 4.05
C ALA A 71 6.93 9.55 5.24
N ALA A 72 6.47 8.32 4.99
CA ALA A 72 6.16 7.37 6.06
C ALA A 72 7.43 6.84 6.73
N VAL A 73 8.43 6.48 5.92
CA VAL A 73 9.75 6.02 6.38
C VAL A 73 10.46 7.13 7.17
N ASP A 74 10.45 8.38 6.71
CA ASP A 74 11.00 9.54 7.45
C ASP A 74 10.28 9.78 8.79
N ALA A 75 8.97 9.51 8.84
CA ALA A 75 8.15 9.81 10.00
C ALA A 75 8.27 8.77 11.13
N ARG A 76 8.56 7.51 10.77
CA ARG A 76 8.73 6.36 11.67
C ARG A 76 9.80 6.66 12.73
N GLN A 77 9.51 6.36 13.99
CA GLN A 77 10.47 6.49 15.10
C GLN A 77 10.94 5.14 15.63
N ASP A 78 10.08 4.12 15.59
CA ASP A 78 10.38 2.75 15.96
C ASP A 78 10.65 1.92 14.71
N GLU A 79 11.87 1.39 14.56
CA GLU A 79 12.24 0.54 13.43
C GLU A 79 11.42 -0.77 13.35
N ASN A 80 10.74 -1.15 14.44
CA ASN A 80 9.83 -2.30 14.45
C ASN A 80 8.45 -2.00 13.82
N LEU A 81 8.13 -0.73 13.54
CA LEU A 81 6.93 -0.39 12.78
C LEU A 81 7.15 -0.69 11.29
N MET A 82 6.42 -1.67 10.77
CA MET A 82 6.52 -2.07 9.36
C MET A 82 5.73 -1.13 8.45
N ILE A 83 6.37 -0.61 7.40
CA ILE A 83 5.74 0.17 6.33
C ILE A 83 5.41 -0.77 5.17
N VAL A 84 4.13 -0.90 4.85
CA VAL A 84 3.63 -1.75 3.77
C VAL A 84 3.26 -0.88 2.57
N ALA A 85 3.87 -1.12 1.41
CA ALA A 85 3.49 -0.45 0.17
C ALA A 85 2.42 -1.26 -0.58
N ARG A 86 1.20 -0.73 -0.64
CA ARG A 86 0.10 -1.31 -1.42
C ARG A 86 -0.01 -0.64 -2.78
N THR A 87 -0.14 -1.45 -3.83
CA THR A 87 -0.52 -0.95 -5.16
C THR A 87 -1.81 -1.60 -5.64
N ASP A 88 -2.72 -0.77 -6.15
CA ASP A 88 -3.95 -1.20 -6.82
C ASP A 88 -3.80 -1.19 -8.36
N ALA A 89 -2.59 -0.90 -8.86
CA ALA A 89 -2.31 -0.73 -10.29
C ALA A 89 -2.53 -1.99 -11.12
N ARG A 90 -2.56 -3.18 -10.49
CA ARG A 90 -2.83 -4.43 -11.21
C ARG A 90 -4.15 -4.38 -11.99
N ALA A 91 -5.17 -3.73 -11.43
CA ALA A 91 -6.48 -3.63 -12.04
C ALA A 91 -6.59 -2.53 -13.11
N THR A 92 -5.73 -1.50 -13.06
CA THR A 92 -5.79 -0.33 -13.94
C THR A 92 -4.78 -0.40 -15.08
N ASP A 93 -3.54 -0.76 -14.75
CA ASP A 93 -2.38 -0.59 -15.61
C ASP A 93 -1.65 -1.92 -15.89
N GLY A 94 -2.00 -2.99 -15.17
CA GLY A 94 -1.55 -4.36 -15.43
C GLY A 94 -0.51 -4.88 -14.44
N TYR A 95 -0.09 -6.14 -14.64
CA TYR A 95 0.78 -6.86 -13.71
C TYR A 95 2.18 -6.26 -13.63
N ILE A 96 2.80 -5.96 -14.78
CA ILE A 96 4.16 -5.41 -14.83
C ILE A 96 4.24 -4.04 -14.17
N GLU A 97 3.31 -3.12 -14.47
CA GLU A 97 3.26 -1.80 -13.82
C GLU A 97 3.08 -1.92 -12.29
N ALA A 98 2.28 -2.88 -11.82
CA ALA A 98 2.13 -3.12 -10.38
C ALA A 98 3.44 -3.59 -9.73
N LEU A 99 4.22 -4.45 -10.41
CA LEU A 99 5.54 -4.87 -9.95
C LEU A 99 6.53 -3.70 -9.95
N ASP A 100 6.57 -2.90 -11.01
CA ASP A 100 7.46 -1.75 -11.11
C ASP A 100 7.19 -0.73 -9.99
N ARG A 101 5.91 -0.48 -9.69
CA ARG A 101 5.49 0.37 -8.56
C ARG A 101 5.91 -0.20 -7.21
N ALA A 102 5.68 -1.49 -6.98
CA ALA A 102 6.08 -2.16 -5.75
C ALA A 102 7.61 -2.12 -5.57
N SER A 103 8.37 -2.38 -6.63
CA SER A 103 9.84 -2.27 -6.66
C SER A 103 10.32 -0.87 -6.29
N ALA A 104 9.76 0.16 -6.92
CA ALA A 104 10.09 1.54 -6.62
C ALA A 104 9.77 1.94 -5.17
N CYS A 105 8.73 1.37 -4.57
CA CYS A 105 8.42 1.60 -3.15
C CYS A 105 9.39 0.86 -2.21
N ILE A 106 9.92 -0.30 -2.62
CA ILE A 106 11.00 -1.00 -1.90
C ILE A 106 12.26 -0.14 -1.88
N GLU A 107 12.64 0.45 -3.03
CA GLU A 107 13.78 1.38 -3.11
C GLU A 107 13.65 2.57 -2.15
N ASP A 108 12.42 3.02 -1.90
CA ASP A 108 12.10 4.12 -0.99
C ASP A 108 11.94 3.69 0.48
N GLY A 109 12.13 2.41 0.79
CA GLY A 109 12.20 1.89 2.16
C GLY A 109 10.94 1.19 2.68
N ALA A 110 10.02 0.75 1.81
CA ALA A 110 8.93 -0.13 2.22
C ALA A 110 9.47 -1.50 2.67
N ASP A 111 9.01 -1.99 3.82
CA ASP A 111 9.47 -3.26 4.41
C ASP A 111 8.69 -4.47 3.86
N ILE A 112 7.44 -4.24 3.41
CA ILE A 112 6.53 -5.26 2.88
C ILE A 112 5.81 -4.65 1.67
N THR A 113 5.51 -5.47 0.65
CA THR A 113 4.65 -5.03 -0.46
C THR A 113 3.33 -5.78 -0.47
N PHE A 114 2.31 -5.12 -1.01
CA PHE A 114 0.96 -5.66 -1.17
C PHE A 114 0.46 -5.31 -2.58
N VAL A 115 0.67 -6.22 -3.51
CA VAL A 115 0.08 -6.13 -4.86
C VAL A 115 -1.37 -6.61 -4.78
N GLU A 116 -2.32 -5.69 -4.92
CA GLU A 116 -3.75 -6.00 -4.78
C GLU A 116 -4.29 -6.71 -6.01
N ALA A 117 -5.11 -7.74 -5.76
CA ALA A 117 -5.86 -8.49 -6.75
C ALA A 117 -5.03 -9.04 -7.94
N PRO A 118 -3.99 -9.86 -7.68
CA PRO A 118 -3.43 -10.74 -8.71
C PRO A 118 -4.55 -11.53 -9.40
N GLN A 119 -4.42 -11.75 -10.71
CA GLN A 119 -5.46 -12.39 -11.51
C GLN A 119 -5.25 -13.89 -11.67
N SER A 120 -4.07 -14.41 -11.28
CA SER A 120 -3.84 -15.85 -11.23
C SER A 120 -2.88 -16.32 -10.13
N VAL A 121 -2.86 -17.63 -9.89
CA VAL A 121 -1.95 -18.27 -8.92
C VAL A 121 -0.51 -18.05 -9.36
N GLU A 122 -0.27 -18.10 -10.67
CA GLU A 122 1.05 -17.86 -11.26
C GLU A 122 1.51 -16.41 -11.03
N GLU A 123 0.62 -15.41 -11.17
CA GLU A 123 0.94 -14.04 -10.79
C GLU A 123 1.26 -13.95 -9.29
N MET A 124 0.41 -14.54 -8.44
CA MET A 124 0.60 -14.51 -6.99
C MET A 124 1.95 -15.11 -6.57
N GLN A 125 2.33 -16.25 -7.15
CA GLN A 125 3.61 -16.92 -6.90
C GLN A 125 4.81 -16.18 -7.53
N GLY A 126 4.59 -15.44 -8.62
CA GLY A 126 5.63 -14.69 -9.32
C GLY A 126 6.07 -13.43 -8.59
N ILE A 127 5.18 -12.79 -7.82
CA ILE A 127 5.45 -11.50 -7.16
C ILE A 127 6.69 -11.53 -6.26
N PRO A 128 6.86 -12.46 -5.29
CA PRO A 128 8.04 -12.47 -4.43
C PRO A 128 9.34 -12.59 -5.22
N SER A 129 9.36 -13.41 -6.27
CA SER A 129 10.53 -13.61 -7.13
C SER A 129 10.87 -12.34 -7.91
N ALA A 130 9.86 -11.63 -8.43
CA ALA A 130 10.04 -10.38 -9.15
C ALA A 130 10.50 -9.22 -8.24
N LEU A 131 10.19 -9.29 -6.94
CA LEU A 131 10.49 -8.26 -5.95
C LEU A 131 11.63 -8.67 -5.01
N ASN A 132 12.62 -9.42 -5.51
CA ASN A 132 13.85 -9.80 -4.79
C ASN A 132 13.63 -10.49 -3.43
N GLY A 133 12.51 -11.21 -3.27
CA GLY A 133 12.16 -11.91 -2.03
C GLY A 133 11.60 -11.00 -0.92
N THR A 134 11.27 -9.74 -1.21
CA THR A 134 10.58 -8.85 -0.25
C THR A 134 9.29 -9.53 0.26
N PRO A 135 9.00 -9.47 1.57
CA PRO A 135 7.77 -10.04 2.11
C PRO A 135 6.51 -9.48 1.45
N GLN A 136 5.53 -10.35 1.18
CA GLN A 136 4.27 -9.99 0.55
C GLN A 136 3.11 -10.11 1.54
N LEU A 137 2.25 -9.09 1.58
CA LEU A 137 0.92 -9.20 2.18
C LEU A 137 -0.07 -9.62 1.09
N VAL A 138 -0.86 -10.66 1.37
CA VAL A 138 -1.91 -11.15 0.49
C VAL A 138 -3.25 -10.94 1.15
N ASN A 139 -4.19 -10.31 0.43
CA ASN A 139 -5.56 -10.12 0.88
C ASN A 139 -6.48 -11.15 0.24
N LEU A 140 -6.94 -12.11 1.05
CA LEU A 140 -7.86 -13.17 0.62
C LEU A 140 -9.31 -12.77 0.95
N VAL A 141 -10.07 -12.38 -0.06
CA VAL A 141 -11.50 -12.02 0.09
C VAL A 141 -12.37 -13.09 -0.56
N VAL A 142 -13.15 -13.80 0.25
CA VAL A 142 -14.10 -14.82 -0.22
C VAL A 142 -15.37 -14.12 -0.74
N GLY A 143 -15.71 -14.30 -2.03
CA GLY A 143 -16.94 -13.78 -2.64
C GLY A 143 -16.77 -12.53 -3.52
N GLY A 144 -15.55 -12.01 -3.70
CA GLY A 144 -15.22 -11.03 -4.75
C GLY A 144 -15.01 -11.70 -6.13
N LYS A 145 -14.63 -10.92 -7.16
CA LYS A 145 -14.19 -11.51 -8.44
C LYS A 145 -13.11 -12.60 -8.18
N PRO A 146 -13.18 -13.78 -8.83
CA PRO A 146 -12.29 -14.88 -8.52
C PRO A 146 -10.83 -14.48 -8.76
N GLN A 147 -10.01 -14.63 -7.71
CA GLN A 147 -8.56 -14.70 -7.81
C GLN A 147 -8.23 -16.19 -7.71
N PHE A 148 -8.09 -16.86 -8.85
CA PHE A 148 -7.43 -18.15 -8.91
C PHE A 148 -6.06 -17.92 -9.47
#